data_AF-A0A662BZN5-F1
#
_entry.id   AF-A0A662BZN5-F1
#
_cell.length_a   1.000
_cell.length_b   1.000
_cell.length_c   1.000
_cell.angle_alpha   90.00
_cell.angle_beta   90.00
_cell.angle_gamma   90.00
#
_symmetry.space_group_name_H-M   'P 1'
#
loop_
_entity.id
_entity.type
_entity.pdbx_description
1 polymer ?
#
loop_
_entity_poly.entity_id
_entity_poly.type
_entity_poly.pdbx_seq_one_letter_code
_entity_poly.pdbx_strand_id
1 'polypeptide(L)'
;ITPIPEVEDSPYWFVFISGMIAICAMILPGISGSFILLLMGQYKFILSAVTDFKISYILTFGIGAVVGLISFSNVLSWLLKKYHNITVAFLAGFMIGSLNKVWPWKHTLLSHTNQYAEIIPIKQENVLPNLFFELTGKDPHTLYAILMAITGFLVIFLLETTFNRVKEDNRELSQ
;
A
#
# COMPACT_ATOMS: atom_id res chain seq x y z
N ILE A 1 27.41 24.30 -15.29
CA ILE A 1 27.06 23.23 -14.31
C ILE A 1 26.33 23.94 -13.19
N THR A 2 25.00 23.99 -13.22
CA THR A 2 24.23 24.52 -12.09
C THR A 2 24.41 23.57 -10.92
N PRO A 3 24.72 24.06 -9.69
CA PRO A 3 24.75 23.20 -8.52
C PRO A 3 23.40 22.51 -8.41
N ILE A 4 23.40 21.19 -8.33
CA ILE A 4 22.22 20.42 -7.91
C ILE A 4 21.87 20.98 -6.54
N PRO A 5 20.61 21.37 -6.25
CA PRO A 5 20.26 21.89 -4.94
C PRO A 5 20.70 20.85 -3.91
N GLU A 6 21.64 21.25 -3.06
CA GLU A 6 22.11 20.44 -1.95
C GLU A 6 20.89 20.11 -1.10
N VAL A 7 20.66 18.82 -0.86
CA VAL A 7 19.53 18.42 -0.03
C VAL A 7 19.85 18.89 1.37
N GLU A 8 19.18 19.96 1.80
CA GLU A 8 19.36 20.54 3.12
C GLU A 8 19.18 19.46 4.18
N ASP A 9 20.16 19.34 5.08
CA ASP A 9 20.14 18.32 6.11
C ASP A 9 18.90 18.48 6.98
N SER A 10 18.03 17.49 6.95
CA SER A 10 16.80 17.52 7.74
C SER A 10 17.11 17.23 9.20
N PRO A 11 16.47 17.93 10.15
CA PRO A 11 16.76 17.73 11.57
C PRO A 11 16.30 16.33 12.01
N TYR A 12 17.09 15.68 12.87
CA TYR A 12 16.88 14.28 13.29
C TYR A 12 15.47 14.02 13.87
N TRP A 13 14.91 14.96 14.64
CA TRP A 13 13.56 14.83 15.17
C TRP A 13 12.50 14.76 14.06
N PHE A 14 12.70 15.50 12.97
CA PHE A 14 11.78 15.51 11.84
C PHE A 14 11.90 14.23 11.03
N VAL A 15 13.12 13.73 10.84
CA VAL A 15 13.40 12.42 10.24
C VAL A 15 12.72 11.30 11.04
N PHE A 16 12.83 11.33 12.36
CA PHE A 16 12.15 10.40 13.26
C PHE A 16 10.62 10.45 13.09
N ILE A 17 10.01 11.64 13.15
CA ILE A 17 8.56 11.80 12.97
C ILE A 17 8.12 11.36 11.57
N SER A 18 8.91 11.66 10.53
CA SER A 18 8.61 11.26 9.16
C SER A 18 8.57 9.75 9.00
N GLY A 19 9.51 9.01 9.64
CA GLY A 19 9.49 7.55 9.66
C GLY A 19 8.29 6.99 10.42
N MET A 20 7.96 7.60 11.56
CA MET A 20 6.78 7.25 12.35
C MET A 20 5.48 7.42 11.56
N ILE A 21 5.28 8.55 10.89
CA ILE A 21 4.04 8.79 10.13
C ILE A 21 4.02 7.94 8.86
N ALA A 22 5.15 7.80 8.15
CA ALA A 22 5.24 7.04 6.92
C ALA A 22 4.88 5.56 7.12
N ILE A 23 5.35 4.92 8.21
CA ILE A 23 5.00 3.53 8.47
C ILE A 23 3.53 3.37 8.88
N CYS A 24 2.97 4.31 9.67
CA CYS A 24 1.56 4.31 10.02
C CYS A 24 0.69 4.38 8.76
N ALA A 25 1.09 5.23 7.82
CA ALA A 25 0.45 5.36 6.53
C ALA A 25 0.51 4.06 5.69
N MET A 26 1.60 3.30 5.76
CA MET A 26 1.74 2.03 5.04
C MET A 26 0.85 0.89 5.59
N ILE A 27 0.47 0.94 6.86
CA ILE A 27 -0.36 -0.10 7.48
C ILE A 27 -1.84 0.06 7.08
N LEU A 28 -2.28 1.31 6.85
CA LEU A 28 -3.66 1.58 6.48
C LEU A 28 -3.90 1.23 4.99
N PRO A 29 -4.94 0.44 4.67
CA PRO A 29 -5.22 0.05 3.28
C PRO A 29 -5.44 1.28 2.40
N GLY A 30 -4.68 1.36 1.30
CA GLY A 30 -4.83 2.39 0.28
C GLY A 30 -4.07 3.69 0.52
N ILE A 31 -3.31 3.84 1.61
CA ILE A 31 -2.42 4.99 1.82
C ILE A 31 -0.96 4.57 1.58
N SER A 32 -0.23 5.39 0.82
CA SER A 32 1.18 5.14 0.48
C SER A 32 2.13 5.94 1.37
N GLY A 33 2.98 5.26 2.14
CA GLY A 33 3.97 5.93 2.99
C GLY A 33 5.01 6.76 2.21
N SER A 34 5.40 6.33 1.00
CA SER A 34 6.31 7.11 0.15
C SER A 34 5.67 8.41 -0.35
N PHE A 35 4.35 8.40 -0.60
CA PHE A 35 3.62 9.62 -0.94
C PHE A 35 3.53 10.57 0.27
N ILE A 36 3.30 10.06 1.47
CA ILE A 36 3.35 10.88 2.69
C ILE A 36 4.73 11.51 2.89
N LEU A 37 5.82 10.75 2.67
CA LEU A 37 7.17 11.31 2.71
C LEU A 37 7.39 12.40 1.65
N LEU A 38 6.77 12.26 0.48
CA LEU A 38 6.83 13.29 -0.58
C LEU A 38 6.09 14.55 -0.14
N LEU A 39 4.90 14.43 0.44
CA LEU A 39 4.15 15.56 1.00
C LEU A 39 4.87 16.24 2.16
N MET A 40 5.62 15.50 2.97
CA MET A 40 6.47 16.04 4.04
C MET A 40 7.80 16.62 3.52
N GLY A 41 8.07 16.56 2.20
CA GLY A 41 9.33 17.00 1.61
C GLY A 41 10.54 16.10 1.94
N GLN A 42 10.33 14.97 2.62
CA GLN A 42 11.39 14.08 3.10
C GLN A 42 11.76 12.97 2.11
N TYR A 43 10.95 12.74 1.07
CA TYR A 43 11.19 11.65 0.11
C TYR A 43 12.60 11.69 -0.50
N LYS A 44 13.03 12.84 -1.02
CA LYS A 44 14.37 12.99 -1.61
C LYS A 44 15.49 12.89 -0.58
N PHE A 45 15.27 13.43 0.63
CA PHE A 45 16.25 13.38 1.71
C PHE A 45 16.52 11.96 2.17
N ILE A 46 15.47 11.19 2.46
CA ILE A 46 15.61 9.78 2.87
C ILE A 46 16.21 8.94 1.74
N LEU A 47 15.81 9.19 0.49
CA LEU A 47 16.39 8.50 -0.66
C LEU A 47 17.90 8.78 -0.82
N SER A 48 18.33 10.04 -0.65
CA SER A 48 19.75 10.39 -0.64
C SER A 48 20.47 9.75 0.54
N ALA A 49 19.90 9.81 1.74
CA ALA A 49 20.49 9.21 2.94
C ALA A 49 20.72 7.70 2.77
N VAL A 50 19.81 6.99 2.10
CA VAL A 50 19.98 5.56 1.77
C VAL A 50 21.07 5.36 0.71
N THR A 51 21.07 6.18 -0.35
CA THR A 51 22.06 6.08 -1.45
C THR A 51 23.48 6.39 -0.98
N ASP A 52 23.62 7.39 -0.12
CA ASP A 52 24.88 7.86 0.45
C ASP A 52 25.28 7.10 1.73
N PHE A 53 24.50 6.08 2.12
CA PHE A 53 24.71 5.28 3.33
C PHE A 53 24.89 6.13 4.61
N LYS A 54 24.12 7.23 4.75
CA LYS A 54 24.10 8.08 5.95
C LYS A 54 23.43 7.34 7.11
N ILE A 55 24.15 6.41 7.75
CA ILE A 55 23.63 5.44 8.72
C ILE A 55 22.88 6.09 9.90
N SER A 56 23.33 7.26 10.35
CA SER A 56 22.70 8.00 11.46
C SER A 56 21.26 8.39 11.15
N TYR A 57 20.99 8.89 9.94
CA TYR A 57 19.65 9.27 9.50
C TYR A 57 18.78 8.04 9.22
N ILE A 58 19.35 7.00 8.61
CA ILE A 58 18.65 5.73 8.37
C ILE A 58 18.21 5.11 9.70
N LEU A 59 19.10 5.09 10.69
CA LEU A 59 18.78 4.53 12.01
C LEU A 59 17.72 5.35 12.72
N THR A 60 17.81 6.68 12.66
CA THR A 60 16.81 7.58 13.26
C THR A 60 15.43 7.39 12.61
N PHE A 61 15.38 7.31 11.28
CA PHE A 61 14.17 7.00 10.52
C PHE A 61 13.62 5.62 10.90
N GLY A 62 14.49 4.61 10.97
CA GLY A 62 14.12 3.23 11.33
C GLY A 62 13.56 3.12 12.75
N ILE A 63 14.17 3.79 13.73
CA ILE A 63 13.64 3.85 15.10
C ILE A 63 12.28 4.54 15.12
N GLY A 64 12.12 5.64 14.38
CA GLY A 64 10.83 6.32 14.20
C GLY A 64 9.76 5.37 13.64
N ALA A 65 10.11 4.59 12.62
CA ALA A 65 9.22 3.59 12.04
C ALA A 65 8.86 2.47 13.04
N VAL A 66 9.82 1.95 13.82
CA VAL A 66 9.51 0.93 14.84
C VAL A 66 8.55 1.48 15.89
N VAL A 67 8.82 2.68 16.41
CA VAL A 67 7.96 3.33 17.40
C VAL A 67 6.56 3.60 16.82
N GLY A 68 6.48 4.07 15.58
CA GLY A 68 5.22 4.30 14.87
C GLY A 68 4.41 3.04 14.69
N LEU A 69 5.04 1.95 14.25
CA LEU A 69 4.39 0.65 14.08
C LEU A 69 3.81 0.13 15.39
N ILE A 70 4.58 0.17 16.48
CA ILE A 70 4.12 -0.28 17.80
C ILE A 70 2.96 0.59 18.30
N SER A 71 3.11 1.91 18.23
CA SER A 71 2.09 2.86 18.67
C SER A 71 0.79 2.69 17.89
N PHE A 72 0.87 2.65 16.56
CA PHE A 72 -0.29 2.50 15.68
C PHE A 72 -0.96 1.15 15.82
N SER A 73 -0.19 0.06 15.92
CA SER A 73 -0.73 -1.29 16.17
C SER A 73 -1.56 -1.33 17.46
N ASN A 74 -1.09 -0.67 18.52
CA ASN A 74 -1.83 -0.58 19.78
C ASN A 74 -3.12 0.24 19.63
N VAL A 75 -3.07 1.38 18.95
CA VAL A 75 -4.25 2.22 18.67
C VAL A 75 -5.28 1.46 17.84
N LEU A 76 -4.85 0.79 16.77
CA LEU A 76 -5.74 0.02 15.91
C LEU A 76 -6.34 -1.18 16.66
N SER A 77 -5.54 -1.88 17.47
CA SER A 77 -6.02 -2.97 18.34
C SER A 77 -7.07 -2.47 19.34
N TRP A 78 -6.85 -1.30 19.96
CA TRP A 78 -7.82 -0.67 20.84
C TRP A 78 -9.11 -0.30 20.10
N LEU A 79 -8.99 0.26 18.89
CA LEU A 79 -10.13 0.67 18.07
C LEU A 79 -10.98 -0.53 17.64
N LEU A 80 -10.33 -1.63 17.23
CA LEU A 80 -11.01 -2.88 16.86
C LEU A 80 -11.70 -3.56 18.06
N LYS A 81 -11.20 -3.36 19.29
CA LYS A 81 -11.83 -3.89 20.51
C LYS A 81 -13.02 -3.04 20.97
N LYS A 82 -12.89 -1.71 20.94
CA LYS A 82 -13.91 -0.79 21.47
C LYS A 82 -14.97 -0.37 20.43
N TYR A 83 -14.57 -0.20 19.18
CA TYR A 83 -15.40 0.28 18.06
C TYR A 83 -15.36 -0.68 16.87
N HIS A 84 -15.51 -1.98 17.14
CA HIS A 84 -15.34 -3.06 16.16
C HIS A 84 -16.10 -2.81 14.86
N ASN A 85 -17.43 -2.64 14.94
CA ASN A 85 -18.28 -2.51 13.75
C ASN A 85 -17.90 -1.32 12.87
N ILE A 86 -17.64 -0.15 13.48
CA ILE A 86 -17.27 1.08 12.76
C ILE A 86 -15.90 0.90 12.11
N THR A 87 -14.93 0.35 12.84
CA THR A 87 -13.57 0.16 12.35
C THR A 87 -13.53 -0.83 11.19
N VAL A 88 -14.23 -1.97 11.31
CA VAL A 88 -14.32 -2.97 10.25
C VAL A 88 -15.03 -2.40 9.02
N ALA A 89 -16.13 -1.65 9.20
CA ALA A 89 -16.83 -1.00 8.08
C ALA A 89 -15.92 0.02 7.35
N PHE A 90 -15.13 0.78 8.10
CA PHE A 90 -14.18 1.74 7.54
C PHE A 90 -13.04 1.06 6.77
N LEU A 91 -12.42 0.02 7.34
CA LEU A 91 -11.37 -0.76 6.67
C LEU A 91 -11.92 -1.47 5.43
N ALA A 92 -13.12 -2.07 5.51
CA ALA A 92 -13.79 -2.67 4.36
C ALA A 92 -14.08 -1.63 3.26
N GLY A 93 -14.51 -0.44 3.65
CA GLY A 93 -14.70 0.69 2.74
C GLY A 93 -13.42 1.06 1.97
N PHE A 94 -12.27 1.12 2.65
CA PHE A 94 -10.99 1.34 1.98
C PHE A 94 -10.60 0.20 1.03
N MET A 95 -10.78 -1.05 1.45
CA MET A 95 -10.50 -2.21 0.60
C MET A 95 -11.35 -2.18 -0.68
N ILE A 96 -12.67 -1.95 -0.55
CA ILE A 96 -13.59 -1.82 -1.68
C ILE A 96 -13.21 -0.63 -2.56
N GLY A 97 -12.88 0.52 -1.97
CA GLY A 97 -12.43 1.70 -2.70
C GLY A 97 -11.16 1.45 -3.53
N SER A 98 -10.22 0.66 -3.01
CA SER A 98 -8.99 0.29 -3.73
C SER A 98 -9.23 -0.67 -4.91
N LEU A 99 -10.33 -1.42 -4.90
CA LEU A 99 -10.66 -2.42 -5.91
C LEU A 99 -10.79 -1.81 -7.31
N ASN A 100 -11.32 -0.58 -7.41
CA ASN A 100 -11.38 0.18 -8.66
C ASN A 100 -9.98 0.47 -9.23
N LYS A 101 -8.99 0.73 -8.36
CA LYS A 101 -7.62 0.98 -8.79
C LYS A 101 -6.93 -0.31 -9.26
N VAL A 102 -7.20 -1.43 -8.60
CA VAL A 102 -6.67 -2.76 -8.94
C VAL A 102 -7.31 -3.35 -10.20
N TRP A 103 -8.49 -2.89 -10.61
CA TRP A 103 -9.17 -3.36 -11.82
C TRP A 103 -8.24 -3.34 -13.05
N PRO A 104 -8.00 -4.48 -13.72
CA PRO A 104 -6.95 -4.60 -14.73
C PRO A 104 -7.34 -4.05 -16.10
N TRP A 105 -8.63 -4.04 -16.44
CA TRP A 105 -9.12 -3.62 -17.76
C TRP A 105 -9.48 -2.14 -17.77
N LYS A 106 -8.55 -1.32 -18.29
CA LYS A 106 -8.68 0.14 -18.35
C LYS A 106 -8.37 0.66 -19.74
N HIS A 107 -9.27 1.47 -20.28
CA HIS A 107 -9.08 2.15 -21.56
C HIS A 107 -8.60 3.59 -21.33
N THR A 108 -7.48 3.96 -21.97
CA THR A 108 -6.88 5.30 -21.84
C THR A 108 -7.54 6.26 -22.82
N LEU A 109 -8.29 7.24 -22.33
CA LEU A 109 -8.96 8.23 -23.18
C LEU A 109 -8.04 9.38 -23.57
N LEU A 110 -7.21 9.82 -22.61
CA LEU A 110 -6.28 10.93 -22.78
C LEU A 110 -4.92 10.48 -22.31
N SER A 111 -3.92 10.71 -23.14
CA SER A 111 -2.53 10.39 -22.86
C SER A 111 -1.68 11.64 -23.07
N HIS A 112 -0.70 11.85 -22.20
CA HIS A 112 0.30 12.88 -22.36
C HIS A 112 1.66 12.24 -22.58
N THR A 113 2.39 12.75 -23.56
CA THR A 113 3.75 12.32 -23.82
C THR A 113 4.70 13.19 -23.01
N ASN A 114 5.45 12.57 -22.09
CA ASN A 114 6.44 13.28 -21.30
C ASN A 114 7.69 13.63 -22.15
N GLN A 115 8.58 14.46 -21.61
CA GLN A 115 9.87 14.88 -22.17
C GLN A 115 10.79 13.69 -22.55
N TYR A 116 10.54 12.51 -21.96
CA TYR A 116 11.22 11.24 -22.26
C TYR A 116 10.52 10.40 -23.34
N ALA A 117 9.57 10.97 -24.08
CA ALA A 117 8.73 10.27 -25.08
C ALA A 117 7.86 9.13 -24.51
N GLU A 118 7.63 9.10 -23.21
CA GLU A 118 6.76 8.12 -22.55
C GLU A 118 5.29 8.56 -22.58
N ILE A 119 4.38 7.66 -22.98
CA ILE A 119 2.94 7.90 -23.04
C ILE A 119 2.32 7.58 -21.67
N ILE A 120 2.02 8.63 -20.89
CA ILE A 120 1.41 8.50 -19.56
C ILE A 120 -0.10 8.75 -19.67
N PRO A 121 -0.96 7.83 -19.21
CA PRO A 121 -2.40 8.01 -19.28
C PRO A 121 -2.90 9.02 -18.23
N ILE A 122 -3.59 10.08 -18.67
CA ILE A 122 -4.16 11.12 -17.81
C ILE A 122 -5.56 10.70 -17.32
N LYS A 123 -6.36 10.12 -18.22
CA LYS A 123 -7.74 9.70 -17.91
C LYS A 123 -7.96 8.27 -18.40
N GLN A 124 -8.37 7.41 -17.48
CA GLN A 124 -8.66 6.00 -17.73
C GLN A 124 -10.09 5.69 -17.33
N GLU A 125 -10.78 4.90 -18.15
CA GLU A 125 -12.11 4.37 -17.83
C GLU A 125 -12.04 2.86 -17.62
N ASN A 126 -12.79 2.38 -16.64
CA ASN A 126 -12.88 0.95 -16.36
C ASN A 126 -13.83 0.32 -17.38
N VAL A 127 -13.32 -0.66 -18.10
CA VAL A 127 -14.07 -1.39 -19.12
C VAL A 127 -14.11 -2.86 -18.76
N LEU A 128 -15.09 -3.58 -19.29
CA LEU A 128 -15.15 -5.03 -19.20
C LEU A 128 -14.07 -5.66 -20.08
N PRO A 129 -13.62 -6.90 -19.78
CA PRO A 129 -12.57 -7.54 -20.55
C PRO A 129 -12.89 -7.71 -22.05
N ASN A 130 -14.17 -7.99 -22.37
CA ASN A 130 -14.60 -8.15 -23.76
C ASN A 130 -14.46 -6.83 -24.54
N LEU A 131 -14.89 -5.73 -23.92
CA LEU A 131 -14.77 -4.39 -24.50
C LEU A 131 -13.32 -3.91 -24.53
N PHE A 132 -12.48 -4.32 -23.57
CA PHE A 132 -11.06 -4.03 -23.57
C PHE A 132 -10.37 -4.62 -24.79
N PHE A 133 -10.66 -5.87 -25.13
CA PHE A 133 -10.13 -6.54 -26.32
C PHE A 133 -10.53 -5.79 -27.60
N GLU A 134 -11.81 -5.43 -27.72
CA GLU A 134 -12.33 -4.68 -28.88
C GLU A 134 -11.68 -3.30 -29.02
N LEU A 135 -11.48 -2.57 -27.92
CA LEU A 135 -10.96 -1.19 -27.96
C LEU A 135 -9.44 -1.11 -28.08
N THR A 136 -8.69 -2.05 -27.50
CA THR A 136 -7.22 -1.99 -27.46
C THR A 136 -6.54 -3.01 -28.35
N GLY A 137 -7.27 -4.01 -28.86
CA GLY A 137 -6.70 -5.13 -29.62
C GLY A 137 -5.74 -6.01 -28.82
N LYS A 138 -5.64 -5.82 -27.50
CA LYS A 138 -4.76 -6.59 -26.61
C LYS A 138 -5.54 -7.69 -25.92
N ASP A 139 -4.94 -8.87 -25.84
CA ASP A 139 -5.53 -10.01 -25.14
C ASP A 139 -5.77 -9.67 -23.67
N PRO A 140 -7.03 -9.76 -23.18
CA PRO A 140 -7.38 -9.35 -21.82
C PRO A 140 -6.95 -10.37 -20.75
N HIS A 141 -6.42 -11.54 -21.13
CA HIS A 141 -6.01 -12.62 -20.22
C HIS A 141 -7.06 -12.96 -19.13
N THR A 142 -8.34 -12.92 -19.51
CA THR A 142 -9.49 -13.11 -18.60
C THR A 142 -9.45 -14.43 -17.84
N LEU A 143 -9.10 -15.51 -18.52
CA LEU A 143 -9.02 -16.83 -17.91
C LEU A 143 -7.99 -16.87 -16.78
N TYR A 144 -6.80 -16.31 -17.01
CA TYR A 144 -5.76 -16.23 -15.98
C TYR A 144 -6.18 -15.35 -14.81
N ALA A 145 -6.85 -14.23 -15.08
CA ALA A 145 -7.37 -13.36 -14.03
C ALA A 145 -8.40 -14.09 -13.14
N ILE A 146 -9.32 -14.85 -13.75
CA ILE A 146 -10.31 -15.66 -13.02
C ILE A 146 -9.63 -16.77 -12.23
N LEU A 147 -8.67 -17.50 -12.82
CA LEU A 147 -7.93 -18.55 -12.13
C LEU A 147 -7.16 -18.01 -10.92
N MET A 148 -6.52 -16.85 -11.05
CA MET A 148 -5.82 -16.19 -9.94
C MET A 148 -6.79 -15.73 -8.84
N ALA A 149 -7.96 -15.21 -9.21
CA ALA A 149 -9.00 -14.83 -8.25
C ALA A 149 -9.53 -16.05 -7.47
N ILE A 150 -9.84 -17.15 -8.17
CA ILE A 150 -10.28 -18.41 -7.54
C ILE A 150 -9.18 -18.97 -6.64
N THR A 151 -7.93 -19.00 -7.11
CA THR A 151 -6.78 -19.47 -6.33
C THR A 151 -6.61 -18.65 -5.05
N GLY A 152 -6.67 -17.32 -5.15
CA GLY A 152 -6.61 -16.43 -3.99
C GLY A 152 -7.73 -16.70 -2.98
N PHE A 153 -8.97 -16.89 -3.46
CA PHE A 153 -10.11 -17.26 -2.62
C PHE A 153 -9.90 -18.62 -1.93
N LEU A 154 -9.45 -19.64 -2.68
CA LEU A 154 -9.17 -20.97 -2.15
C LEU A 154 -8.09 -20.94 -1.07
N VAL A 155 -7.03 -20.16 -1.27
CA VAL A 155 -5.97 -19.98 -0.26
C VAL A 155 -6.53 -19.40 1.04
N ILE A 156 -7.34 -18.34 0.95
CA ILE A 156 -7.98 -17.74 2.14
C ILE A 156 -8.90 -18.75 2.82
N PHE A 157 -9.73 -19.45 2.05
CA PHE A 157 -10.66 -20.45 2.56
C PHE A 157 -9.96 -21.61 3.27
N LEU A 158 -8.85 -22.11 2.71
CA LEU A 158 -8.05 -23.17 3.32
C LEU A 158 -7.36 -22.71 4.61
N LEU A 159 -6.83 -21.47 4.63
CA LEU A 159 -6.24 -20.87 5.83
C LEU A 159 -7.28 -20.74 6.94
N GLU A 160 -8.48 -20.23 6.62
CA GLU A 160 -9.57 -20.11 7.59
C GLU A 160 -10.02 -21.47 8.13
N THR A 161 -10.18 -22.45 7.25
CA THR A 161 -10.60 -23.81 7.64
C THR A 161 -9.56 -24.47 8.54
N THR A 162 -8.27 -24.35 8.21
CA THR A 162 -7.19 -24.95 9.02
C THR A 162 -7.08 -24.26 10.38
N PHE A 163 -7.17 -22.94 10.43
CA PHE A 163 -7.11 -22.17 11.67
C PHE A 163 -8.28 -22.48 12.60
N ASN A 164 -9.50 -22.59 12.06
CA ASN A 164 -10.67 -22.92 12.87
C ASN A 164 -10.61 -24.35 13.42
N ARG A 165 -10.14 -25.33 12.62
CA ARG A 165 -9.93 -26.71 13.10
C ARG A 165 -8.93 -26.79 14.26
N VAL A 166 -7.78 -26.13 14.14
CA VAL A 166 -6.78 -26.08 15.22
C VAL A 166 -7.34 -25.42 16.50
N LYS A 167 -8.22 -24.43 16.36
CA LYS A 167 -8.87 -23.78 17.50
C LYS A 167 -9.91 -24.68 18.18
N GLU A 168 -10.61 -25.53 17.42
CA GLU A 168 -11.55 -26.52 17.95
C GLU A 168 -10.83 -27.63 18.72
N ASP A 169 -9.80 -28.26 18.15
CA ASP A 169 -9.01 -29.31 18.81
C ASP A 169 -8.40 -28.83 20.15
N ASN A 170 -7.88 -27.60 20.20
CA ASN A 170 -7.31 -27.04 21.43
C ASN A 170 -8.36 -26.74 22.51
N ARG A 171 -9.62 -26.51 22.13
CA ARG A 171 -10.71 -26.32 23.11
C ARG A 171 -11.11 -27.66 23.74
N GLU A 172 -11.20 -28.72 22.94
CA GLU A 172 -11.54 -30.07 23.41
C GLU A 172 -10.48 -30.64 24.36
N LEU A 173 -9.19 -30.37 24.12
CA LEU A 173 -8.09 -30.81 25.00
C LEU A 173 -8.00 -30.05 26.35
N SER A 174 -8.69 -28.92 26.48
CA SER A 174 -8.67 -28.06 27.67
C SER A 174 -9.87 -28.23 28.62
N GLN A 175 -10.84 -29.09 28.23
CA GLN A 175 -12.00 -29.49 29.04
C GLN A 175 -11.78 -30.86 29.67
#